data_AF-A0A944R1C7-F1
#
_entry.id   AF-A0A944R1C7-F1
#
_cell.length_a   1.000
_cell.length_b   1.000
_cell.length_c   1.000
_cell.angle_alpha   90.00
_cell.angle_beta   90.00
_cell.angle_gamma   90.00
#
_symmetry.space_group_name_H-M   'P 1'
#
loop_
_entity.id
_entity.type
_entity.pdbx_description
1 polymer ?
#
loop_
_entity_poly.entity_id
_entity_poly.type
_entity_poly.pdbx_seq_one_letter_code
_entity_poly.pdbx_strand_id
1 'polypeptide(L)'
;MKSLVIIPTYNEADNIENIIDATIIQHESVEILVVDDNSPDGTAEIVKNMQKLNTKIHVLEREGKLGLGSAYVAGFKYALENNFDFILEMDADFSHNPDDIPRLLEAAESNDLVIGSRYIKGINVVNWPLRRLLLSFGASKYVRIITGLPLKDPTGGFKCFRRKVLETIDLNDIMSDGYSFQIEMNYRTWKHKFKIKEIPIVFTERRSGQSKMSKKIVYEGIFTVWKLLFKRIN
;
A
#
# COMPACT_ATOMS: atom_id res chain seq x y z
N MET A 1 8.08 19.10 4.89
CA MET A 1 7.06 18.10 5.23
C MET A 1 7.76 16.74 5.28
N LYS A 2 7.50 15.93 6.31
CA LYS A 2 8.12 14.61 6.46
C LYS A 2 7.28 13.53 5.76
N SER A 3 7.95 12.62 5.07
CA SER A 3 7.29 11.55 4.31
C SER A 3 7.75 10.20 4.84
N LEU A 4 6.82 9.30 5.16
CA LEU A 4 7.14 7.94 5.59
C LEU A 4 6.72 6.94 4.52
N VAL A 5 7.64 6.12 4.02
CA VAL A 5 7.33 4.97 3.18
C VAL A 5 7.24 3.73 4.06
N ILE A 6 6.04 3.14 4.14
CA ILE A 6 5.77 1.94 4.90
C ILE A 6 5.95 0.73 3.98
N ILE A 7 6.83 -0.18 4.37
CA ILE A 7 7.17 -1.40 3.63
C ILE A 7 6.87 -2.60 4.52
N PRO A 8 5.70 -3.26 4.36
CA PRO A 8 5.40 -4.50 5.07
C PRO A 8 6.27 -5.66 4.56
N THR A 9 6.83 -6.46 5.47
CA THR A 9 7.71 -7.59 5.12
C THR A 9 7.29 -8.89 5.79
N TYR A 10 7.45 -9.99 5.05
CA TYR A 10 7.43 -11.35 5.57
C TYR A 10 8.25 -12.24 4.64
N ASN A 11 9.42 -12.71 5.09
CA ASN A 11 10.41 -13.42 4.27
C ASN A 11 10.93 -12.60 3.08
N GLU A 12 11.52 -11.42 3.33
CA GLU A 12 12.04 -10.53 2.29
C GLU A 12 13.54 -10.22 2.44
N ALA A 13 14.31 -11.07 3.15
CA ALA A 13 15.73 -10.83 3.44
C ALA A 13 16.57 -10.59 2.17
N ASP A 14 16.27 -11.28 1.07
CA ASP A 14 16.99 -11.13 -0.20
C ASP A 14 16.79 -9.76 -0.87
N ASN A 15 15.73 -9.04 -0.50
CA ASN A 15 15.29 -7.83 -1.20
C ASN A 15 15.31 -6.58 -0.33
N ILE A 16 15.20 -6.73 1.00
CA ILE A 16 14.89 -5.62 1.90
C ILE A 16 15.96 -4.52 1.88
N GLU A 17 17.23 -4.90 1.80
CA GLU A 17 18.34 -3.94 1.73
C GLU A 17 18.27 -3.12 0.44
N ASN A 18 18.15 -3.80 -0.71
CA ASN A 18 18.08 -3.17 -2.02
C ASN A 18 16.87 -2.23 -2.16
N ILE A 19 15.70 -2.63 -1.68
CA ILE A 19 14.50 -1.80 -1.78
C ILE A 19 14.59 -0.57 -0.86
N ILE A 20 15.18 -0.71 0.33
CA ILE A 20 15.43 0.41 1.24
C ILE A 20 16.36 1.42 0.58
N ASP A 21 17.49 0.98 0.06
CA ASP A 21 18.49 1.84 -0.57
C ASP A 21 17.92 2.55 -1.80
N ALA A 22 17.16 1.84 -2.63
CA ALA A 22 16.50 2.43 -3.79
C ALA A 22 15.40 3.44 -3.42
N THR A 23 14.78 3.30 -2.25
CA THR A 23 13.65 4.14 -1.80
C THR A 23 14.12 5.40 -1.10
N ILE A 24 15.11 5.28 -0.21
CA ILE A 24 15.51 6.37 0.69
C ILE A 24 16.18 7.53 -0.06
N ILE A 25 16.79 7.24 -1.20
CA ILE A 25 17.48 8.23 -2.04
C ILE A 25 16.52 9.08 -2.88
N GLN A 26 15.24 8.68 -2.99
CA GLN A 26 14.30 9.28 -3.95
C GLN A 26 13.92 10.71 -3.57
N HIS A 27 13.96 11.06 -2.28
CA HIS A 27 13.71 12.41 -1.81
C HIS A 27 14.31 12.63 -0.42
N GLU A 28 14.86 13.82 -0.15
CA GLU A 28 15.42 14.17 1.16
C GLU A 28 14.44 14.08 2.34
N SER A 29 13.12 14.09 2.08
CA SER A 29 12.07 14.06 3.11
C SER A 29 11.60 12.66 3.44
N VAL A 30 12.05 11.66 2.66
CA VAL A 30 11.65 10.26 2.80
C VAL A 30 12.41 9.62 3.95
N GLU A 31 11.63 9.07 4.87
CA GLU A 31 12.04 8.08 5.86
C GLU A 31 11.31 6.77 5.53
N ILE A 32 11.83 5.65 6.02
CA ILE A 32 11.29 4.32 5.74
C ILE A 32 10.93 3.65 7.06
N LEU A 33 9.74 3.06 7.12
CA LEU A 33 9.34 2.13 8.16
C LEU A 33 9.15 0.75 7.56
N VAL A 34 9.99 -0.19 7.95
CA VAL A 34 9.75 -1.61 7.70
C VAL A 34 8.85 -2.14 8.80
N VAL A 35 7.71 -2.72 8.42
CA VAL A 35 6.80 -3.41 9.36
C VAL A 35 6.96 -4.90 9.13
N ASP A 36 7.70 -5.56 10.02
CA ASP A 36 8.09 -6.97 9.86
C ASP A 36 7.21 -7.91 10.68
N ASP A 37 6.70 -8.94 10.02
CA ASP A 37 5.78 -9.95 10.57
C ASP A 37 6.49 -11.13 11.22
N ASN A 38 7.53 -10.84 12.00
CA ASN A 38 8.39 -11.84 12.64
C ASN A 38 9.00 -12.79 11.59
N SER A 39 9.70 -12.21 10.61
CA SER A 39 10.29 -12.97 9.51
C SER A 39 11.38 -13.93 10.02
N PRO A 40 11.25 -15.26 9.79
CA PRO A 40 12.25 -16.24 10.22
C PRO A 40 13.56 -16.20 9.41
N ASP A 41 13.59 -15.47 8.29
CA ASP A 41 14.75 -15.39 7.39
C ASP A 41 15.77 -14.31 7.78
N GLY A 42 15.53 -13.58 8.87
CA GLY A 42 16.42 -12.51 9.33
C GLY A 42 16.15 -11.14 8.73
N THR A 43 15.03 -10.95 8.00
CA THR A 43 14.65 -9.64 7.42
C THR A 43 14.77 -8.49 8.43
N ALA A 44 14.19 -8.63 9.63
CA ALA A 44 14.24 -7.58 10.65
C ALA A 44 15.67 -7.26 11.14
N GLU A 45 16.56 -8.26 11.22
CA GLU A 45 17.95 -8.07 11.66
C GLU A 45 18.76 -7.26 10.63
N ILE A 46 18.53 -7.50 9.33
CA ILE A 46 19.12 -6.70 8.25
C ILE A 46 18.72 -5.23 8.43
N VAL A 47 17.42 -4.96 8.60
CA VAL A 47 16.90 -3.59 8.76
C VAL A 47 17.45 -2.92 10.02
N LYS A 48 17.53 -3.62 11.15
CA LYS A 48 18.15 -3.10 12.38
C LYS A 48 19.59 -2.69 12.18
N ASN A 49 20.35 -3.45 11.39
CA ASN A 49 21.74 -3.11 11.09
C ASN A 49 21.84 -1.86 10.19
N MET A 50 20.94 -1.72 9.20
CA MET A 50 20.85 -0.50 8.39
C MET A 50 20.43 0.72 9.22
N GLN A 51 19.48 0.57 10.16
CA GLN A 51 19.01 1.63 11.06
C GLN A 51 20.14 2.19 11.93
N LYS A 52 21.11 1.37 12.36
CA LYS A 52 22.30 1.85 13.10
C LYS A 52 23.15 2.83 12.29
N LEU A 53 23.11 2.74 10.96
CA LEU A 53 23.90 3.56 10.04
C LEU A 53 23.12 4.76 9.50
N ASN A 54 21.79 4.72 9.51
CA ASN A 54 20.94 5.76 8.95
C ASN A 54 19.66 5.97 9.78
N THR A 55 19.53 7.14 10.39
CA THR A 55 18.43 7.50 11.30
C THR A 55 17.07 7.65 10.63
N LYS A 56 17.01 7.64 9.29
CA LYS A 56 15.77 7.68 8.50
C LYS A 56 15.17 6.29 8.25
N ILE A 57 15.83 5.23 8.71
CA ILE A 57 15.36 3.86 8.58
C ILE A 57 14.81 3.42 9.94
N HIS A 58 13.59 2.91 9.94
CA HIS A 58 12.89 2.44 11.14
C HIS A 58 12.39 1.02 10.92
N VAL A 59 12.31 0.26 12.00
CA VAL A 59 11.74 -1.09 12.01
C VAL A 59 10.69 -1.22 13.10
N LEU A 60 9.56 -1.83 12.76
CA LEU A 60 8.51 -2.22 13.68
C LEU A 60 8.29 -3.73 13.53
N GLU A 61 8.78 -4.49 14.51
CA GLU A 61 8.58 -5.93 14.58
C GLU A 61 7.24 -6.24 15.24
N ARG A 62 6.47 -7.14 14.63
CA ARG A 62 5.20 -7.62 15.14
C ARG A 62 5.36 -9.06 15.62
N GLU A 63 4.44 -9.53 16.46
CA GLU A 63 4.54 -10.86 17.09
C GLU A 63 4.44 -12.03 16.08
N GLY A 64 3.90 -11.79 14.89
CA GLY A 64 3.79 -12.81 13.84
C GLY A 64 3.15 -12.29 12.56
N LYS A 65 2.77 -13.24 11.70
CA LYS A 65 2.10 -12.99 10.42
C LYS A 65 0.64 -12.61 10.61
N LEU A 66 0.39 -11.33 10.86
CA LEU A 66 -0.93 -10.78 11.18
C LEU A 66 -1.67 -10.21 9.96
N GLY A 67 -1.05 -10.24 8.77
CA GLY A 67 -1.66 -9.81 7.51
C GLY A 67 -1.21 -8.42 7.06
N LEU A 68 -1.42 -8.13 5.78
CA LEU A 68 -0.96 -6.91 5.10
C LEU A 68 -1.70 -5.67 5.60
N GLY A 69 -3.02 -5.73 5.70
CA GLY A 69 -3.86 -4.61 6.16
C GLY A 69 -3.52 -4.20 7.58
N SER A 70 -3.30 -5.18 8.47
CA SER A 70 -2.89 -4.89 9.85
C SER A 70 -1.46 -4.33 9.91
N ALA A 71 -0.57 -4.70 8.99
CA ALA A 71 0.78 -4.14 8.90
C ALA A 71 0.73 -2.66 8.53
N TYR A 72 -0.07 -2.32 7.52
CA TYR A 72 -0.28 -0.92 7.15
C TYR A 72 -0.98 -0.13 8.25
N VAL A 73 -1.98 -0.67 8.95
CA VAL A 73 -2.60 0.00 10.10
C VAL A 73 -1.57 0.27 11.21
N ALA A 74 -0.68 -0.67 11.50
CA ALA A 74 0.39 -0.46 12.47
C ALA A 74 1.36 0.65 12.01
N GLY A 75 1.76 0.63 10.74
CA GLY A 75 2.61 1.67 10.16
C GLY A 75 1.93 3.05 10.10
N PHE A 76 0.63 3.11 9.85
CA PHE A 76 -0.15 4.35 9.89
C PHE A 76 -0.20 4.94 11.29
N LYS A 77 -0.43 4.13 12.31
CA LYS A 77 -0.38 4.58 13.71
C LYS A 77 0.99 5.13 14.07
N TYR A 78 2.07 4.41 13.71
CA TYR A 78 3.43 4.90 13.86
C TYR A 78 3.65 6.24 13.16
N ALA A 79 3.16 6.39 11.93
CA ALA A 79 3.30 7.63 11.16
C ALA A 79 2.58 8.82 11.83
N LEU A 80 1.39 8.57 12.37
CA LEU A 80 0.61 9.56 13.12
C LEU A 80 1.34 9.96 14.40
N GLU A 81 1.79 9.00 15.21
CA GLU A 81 2.51 9.23 16.46
C GLU A 81 3.81 10.04 16.26
N ASN A 82 4.49 9.83 15.13
CA ASN A 82 5.78 10.46 14.81
C ASN A 82 5.67 11.71 13.92
N ASN A 83 4.47 12.28 13.78
CA ASN A 83 4.24 13.56 13.09
C ASN A 83 4.65 13.58 11.60
N PHE A 84 4.46 12.46 10.88
CA PHE A 84 4.64 12.43 9.43
C PHE A 84 3.46 13.10 8.70
N ASP A 85 3.76 13.81 7.62
CA ASP A 85 2.79 14.58 6.82
C ASP A 85 2.25 13.77 5.64
N PHE A 86 3.14 13.01 4.98
CA PHE A 86 2.83 12.12 3.87
C PHE A 86 3.17 10.68 4.25
N ILE A 87 2.25 9.76 3.96
CA ILE A 87 2.36 8.37 4.34
C ILE A 87 2.17 7.53 3.09
N LEU A 88 3.22 6.84 2.67
CA LEU A 88 3.24 6.01 1.48
C LEU A 88 3.11 4.54 1.84
N GLU A 89 2.35 3.81 1.03
CA GLU A 89 2.32 2.36 1.01
C GLU A 89 3.19 1.86 -0.14
N MET A 90 4.07 0.89 0.09
CA MET A 90 4.88 0.29 -0.97
C MET A 90 5.22 -1.17 -0.64
N ASP A 91 5.36 -2.00 -1.68
CA ASP A 91 5.69 -3.42 -1.51
C ASP A 91 7.21 -3.56 -1.47
N ALA A 92 7.73 -4.53 -0.71
CA ALA A 92 9.18 -4.78 -0.60
C ALA A 92 9.81 -5.38 -1.87
N ASP A 93 9.00 -5.65 -2.89
CA ASP A 93 9.33 -6.59 -3.95
C ASP A 93 9.70 -5.97 -5.31
N PHE A 94 9.92 -4.65 -5.37
CA PHE A 94 10.12 -3.89 -6.62
C PHE A 94 8.98 -3.99 -7.65
N SER A 95 7.82 -4.57 -7.30
CA SER A 95 6.64 -4.48 -8.18
C SER A 95 6.16 -3.04 -8.33
N HIS A 96 6.42 -2.22 -7.31
CA HIS A 96 6.30 -0.77 -7.32
C HIS A 96 7.70 -0.17 -7.54
N ASN A 97 7.84 0.71 -8.55
CA ASN A 97 9.12 1.37 -8.82
C ASN A 97 9.33 2.54 -7.84
N PRO A 98 10.40 2.55 -7.02
CA PRO A 98 10.72 3.68 -6.15
C PRO A 98 10.86 5.02 -6.88
N ASP A 99 11.23 5.02 -8.17
CA ASP A 99 11.36 6.24 -8.98
C ASP A 99 10.03 6.99 -9.18
N ASP A 100 8.89 6.35 -8.92
CA ASP A 100 7.58 7.02 -8.94
C ASP A 100 7.30 7.79 -7.63
N ILE A 101 8.05 7.57 -6.54
CA ILE A 101 7.84 8.23 -5.22
C ILE A 101 7.79 9.77 -5.34
N PRO A 102 8.74 10.45 -6.02
CA PRO A 102 8.69 11.90 -6.14
C PRO A 102 7.39 12.40 -6.80
N ARG A 103 6.90 11.66 -7.80
CA ARG A 103 5.63 11.99 -8.49
C ARG A 103 4.41 11.76 -7.61
N LEU A 104 4.43 10.73 -6.74
CA LEU A 104 3.36 10.54 -5.74
C LEU A 104 3.35 11.69 -4.73
N LEU A 105 4.51 12.11 -4.23
CA LEU A 105 4.66 13.21 -3.28
C LEU A 105 4.21 14.54 -3.88
N GLU A 106 4.68 14.88 -5.08
CA GLU A 106 4.26 16.09 -5.81
C GLU A 106 2.74 16.14 -6.01
N ALA A 107 2.14 15.03 -6.47
CA ALA A 107 0.69 14.96 -6.62
C ALA A 107 -0.05 15.09 -5.27
N ALA A 108 0.55 14.62 -4.18
CA ALA A 108 -0.01 14.71 -2.84
C ALA A 108 0.03 16.15 -2.29
N GLU A 109 0.75 17.10 -2.90
CA GLU A 109 0.72 18.53 -2.53
C GLU A 109 -0.64 19.21 -2.78
N SER A 110 -1.49 18.64 -3.63
CA SER A 110 -2.82 19.19 -3.94
C SER A 110 -3.97 18.18 -3.76
N ASN A 111 -3.65 16.93 -3.44
CA ASN A 111 -4.60 15.83 -3.29
C ASN A 111 -4.42 15.16 -1.92
N ASP A 112 -5.50 14.57 -1.42
CA ASP A 112 -5.55 13.97 -0.08
C ASP A 112 -5.11 12.51 -0.09
N LEU A 113 -5.39 11.82 -1.19
CA LEU A 113 -4.90 10.48 -1.49
C LEU A 113 -4.44 10.43 -2.95
N VAL A 114 -3.21 9.98 -3.17
CA VAL A 114 -2.66 9.67 -4.50
C VAL A 114 -2.49 8.16 -4.63
N ILE A 115 -2.91 7.60 -5.76
CA ILE A 115 -2.81 6.17 -6.06
C ILE A 115 -1.98 6.00 -7.33
N GLY A 116 -0.91 5.21 -7.25
CA GLY A 116 -0.23 4.66 -8.41
C GLY A 116 -1.13 3.65 -9.09
N SER A 117 -1.67 4.01 -10.25
CA SER A 117 -2.69 3.25 -10.97
C SER A 117 -2.12 2.53 -12.18
N ARG A 118 -2.39 1.21 -12.24
CA ARG A 118 -2.01 0.35 -13.38
C ARG A 118 -2.90 0.55 -14.60
N TYR A 119 -4.05 1.23 -14.43
CA TYR A 119 -5.13 1.30 -15.42
C TYR A 119 -5.43 2.73 -15.90
N ILE A 120 -4.68 3.73 -15.42
CA ILE A 120 -4.72 5.10 -15.96
C ILE A 120 -3.85 5.20 -17.21
N LYS A 121 -4.42 5.80 -18.27
CA LYS A 121 -3.81 5.98 -19.60
C LYS A 121 -3.43 4.67 -20.33
N GLY A 122 -4.02 3.54 -19.96
CA GLY A 122 -3.74 2.24 -20.57
C GLY A 122 -3.58 1.16 -19.51
N ILE A 123 -3.18 -0.03 -19.93
CA ILE A 123 -2.82 -1.14 -19.05
C ILE A 123 -1.30 -1.18 -18.97
N ASN A 124 -0.74 -0.81 -17.82
CA ASN A 124 0.71 -0.74 -17.59
C ASN A 124 1.15 -1.84 -16.62
N VAL A 125 0.93 -3.10 -16.99
CA VAL A 125 1.42 -4.27 -16.25
C VAL A 125 2.38 -5.07 -17.11
N VAL A 126 3.50 -5.49 -16.52
CA VAL A 126 4.55 -6.26 -17.18
C VAL A 126 4.61 -7.66 -16.56
N ASN A 127 4.78 -8.68 -17.41
CA ASN A 127 4.85 -10.11 -17.05
C ASN A 127 3.57 -10.74 -16.45
N TRP A 128 2.41 -10.09 -16.57
CA TRP A 128 1.16 -10.68 -16.07
C TRP A 128 0.57 -11.71 -17.05
N PRO A 129 0.19 -12.92 -16.59
CA PRO A 129 -0.66 -13.81 -17.36
C PRO A 129 -1.99 -13.13 -17.70
N LEU A 130 -2.50 -13.31 -18.94
CA LEU A 130 -3.74 -12.67 -19.39
C LEU A 130 -4.93 -12.94 -18.45
N ARG A 131 -5.01 -14.15 -17.89
CA ARG A 131 -6.03 -14.52 -16.89
C ARG A 131 -5.98 -13.65 -15.64
N ARG A 132 -4.78 -13.33 -15.13
CA ARG A 132 -4.57 -12.45 -13.96
C ARG A 132 -5.00 -11.03 -14.29
N LEU A 133 -4.64 -10.54 -15.48
CA LEU A 133 -5.05 -9.23 -15.96
C LEU A 133 -6.58 -9.09 -16.06
N LEU A 134 -7.25 -10.05 -16.69
CA LEU A 134 -8.71 -10.04 -16.84
C LEU A 134 -9.41 -10.11 -15.47
N LEU A 135 -8.92 -10.95 -14.56
CA LEU A 135 -9.48 -11.06 -13.21
C LEU A 135 -9.33 -9.74 -12.44
N SER A 136 -8.15 -9.13 -12.46
CA SER A 136 -7.89 -7.86 -11.78
C SER A 136 -8.73 -6.72 -12.37
N PHE A 137 -8.79 -6.61 -13.70
CA PHE A 137 -9.60 -5.60 -14.37
C PHE A 137 -11.10 -5.79 -14.09
N GLY A 138 -11.58 -7.05 -14.09
CA GLY A 138 -12.95 -7.41 -13.74
C GLY A 138 -13.28 -7.07 -12.28
N ALA A 139 -12.38 -7.39 -11.34
CA ALA A 139 -12.53 -7.04 -9.93
C ALA A 139 -12.59 -5.51 -9.74
N SER A 140 -11.73 -4.75 -10.41
CA SER A 140 -11.78 -3.28 -10.40
C SER A 140 -13.12 -2.75 -10.91
N LYS A 141 -13.64 -3.29 -12.02
CA LYS A 141 -14.96 -2.89 -12.55
C LYS A 141 -16.09 -3.24 -11.57
N TYR A 142 -16.04 -4.42 -10.97
CA TYR A 142 -17.01 -4.87 -9.97
C TYR A 142 -17.05 -3.93 -8.77
N VAL A 143 -15.90 -3.61 -8.16
CA VAL A 143 -15.81 -2.69 -7.02
C VAL A 143 -16.45 -1.35 -7.34
N ARG A 144 -16.13 -0.77 -8.50
CA ARG A 144 -16.67 0.52 -8.94
C ARG A 144 -18.19 0.50 -9.10
N ILE A 145 -18.74 -0.55 -9.72
CA ILE A 145 -20.20 -0.67 -9.94
C ILE A 145 -20.93 -0.76 -8.60
N ILE A 146 -20.42 -1.56 -7.67
CA ILE A 146 -21.09 -1.80 -6.40
C ILE A 146 -20.93 -0.60 -5.45
N THR A 147 -19.72 -0.07 -5.29
CA THR A 147 -19.43 1.00 -4.33
C THR A 147 -19.71 2.41 -4.84
N GLY A 148 -19.75 2.61 -6.16
CA GLY A 148 -19.76 3.94 -6.78
C GLY A 148 -18.39 4.62 -6.81
N LEU A 149 -17.31 3.94 -6.40
CA LEU A 149 -15.96 4.52 -6.36
C LEU A 149 -15.51 4.99 -7.76
N PRO A 150 -15.09 6.26 -7.91
CA PRO A 150 -14.65 6.81 -9.19
C PRO A 150 -13.17 6.52 -9.50
N LEU A 151 -12.66 5.34 -9.13
CA LEU A 151 -11.25 4.95 -9.31
C LEU A 151 -11.10 3.86 -10.36
N LYS A 152 -10.10 3.96 -11.24
CA LYS A 152 -9.80 2.90 -12.22
C LYS A 152 -9.08 1.72 -11.58
N ASP A 153 -8.21 1.97 -10.61
CA ASP A 153 -7.44 0.95 -9.90
C ASP A 153 -7.71 0.94 -8.38
N PRO A 154 -8.90 0.45 -7.94
CA PRO A 154 -9.26 0.43 -6.53
C PRO A 154 -8.46 -0.58 -5.68
N THR A 155 -7.61 -1.41 -6.30
CA THR A 155 -6.84 -2.47 -5.62
C THR A 155 -5.33 -2.22 -5.62
N GLY A 156 -4.86 -1.12 -6.21
CA GLY A 156 -3.44 -0.76 -6.21
C GLY A 156 -2.93 -0.52 -4.78
N GLY A 157 -1.72 -1.00 -4.48
CA GLY A 157 -1.08 -0.89 -3.16
C GLY A 157 0.03 0.16 -3.10
N PHE A 158 0.28 0.91 -4.18
CA PHE A 158 1.20 2.03 -4.17
C PHE A 158 0.43 3.33 -4.00
N LYS A 159 0.49 3.90 -2.80
CA LYS A 159 -0.34 5.05 -2.42
C LYS A 159 0.48 6.07 -1.67
N CYS A 160 -0.02 7.30 -1.64
CA CYS A 160 0.43 8.37 -0.77
C CYS A 160 -0.79 9.04 -0.13
N PHE A 161 -0.93 8.90 1.18
CA PHE A 161 -1.95 9.56 1.98
C PHE A 161 -1.38 10.84 2.58
N ARG A 162 -2.19 11.90 2.60
CA ARG A 162 -1.98 12.99 3.57
C ARG A 162 -2.36 12.52 4.96
N ARG A 163 -1.58 12.93 5.95
CA ARG A 163 -1.83 12.70 7.38
C ARG A 163 -3.30 12.87 7.77
N LYS A 164 -3.92 13.98 7.38
CA LYS A 164 -5.33 14.30 7.72
C LYS A 164 -6.34 13.22 7.30
N VAL A 165 -6.04 12.44 6.25
CA VAL A 165 -6.92 11.33 5.82
C VAL A 165 -6.88 10.23 6.86
N LEU A 166 -5.68 9.85 7.31
CA LEU A 166 -5.49 8.81 8.33
C LEU A 166 -5.93 9.27 9.73
N GLU A 167 -5.88 10.58 10.03
CA GLU A 167 -6.45 11.13 11.26
C GLU A 167 -7.99 11.12 11.27
N THR A 168 -8.62 11.18 10.09
CA THR A 168 -10.08 11.19 9.97
C THR A 168 -10.67 9.77 9.99
N ILE A 169 -9.96 8.81 9.41
CA ILE A 169 -10.40 7.42 9.35
C ILE A 169 -10.08 6.73 10.68
N ASP A 170 -11.09 6.14 11.33
CA ASP A 170 -10.83 5.26 12.48
C ASP A 170 -10.09 3.99 12.05
N LEU A 171 -8.77 4.00 12.27
CA LEU A 171 -7.86 2.92 11.94
C LEU A 171 -8.14 1.63 12.74
N ASN A 172 -8.83 1.72 13.88
CA ASN A 172 -9.19 0.54 14.67
C ASN A 172 -10.40 -0.20 14.11
N ASP A 173 -11.20 0.47 13.28
CA ASP A 173 -12.39 -0.11 12.65
C ASP A 173 -12.08 -0.75 11.28
N ILE A 174 -10.81 -0.74 10.85
CA ILE A 174 -10.37 -1.44 9.65
C ILE A 174 -10.37 -2.93 9.89
N MET A 175 -11.12 -3.66 9.05
CA MET A 175 -11.37 -5.10 9.25
C MET A 175 -10.83 -5.96 8.11
N SER A 176 -10.42 -5.33 7.01
CA SER A 176 -10.03 -6.04 5.80
C SER A 176 -8.52 -6.18 5.67
N ASP A 177 -8.12 -7.15 4.84
CA ASP A 177 -6.74 -7.51 4.58
C ASP A 177 -6.49 -7.66 3.07
N GLY A 178 -5.23 -7.67 2.65
CA GLY A 178 -4.80 -7.85 1.26
C GLY A 178 -5.41 -6.80 0.32
N TYR A 179 -5.94 -7.25 -0.82
CA TYR A 179 -6.59 -6.35 -1.78
C TYR A 179 -7.86 -5.68 -1.23
N SER A 180 -8.55 -6.33 -0.29
CA SER A 180 -9.77 -5.79 0.32
C SER A 180 -9.48 -4.59 1.21
N PHE A 181 -8.34 -4.60 1.91
CA PHE A 181 -7.80 -3.44 2.64
C PHE A 181 -7.65 -2.23 1.72
N GLN A 182 -7.08 -2.43 0.53
CA GLN A 182 -6.89 -1.36 -0.42
C GLN A 182 -8.21 -0.72 -0.88
N ILE A 183 -9.24 -1.55 -1.07
CA ILE A 183 -10.59 -1.10 -1.42
C ILE A 183 -11.24 -0.35 -0.25
N GLU A 184 -11.13 -0.89 0.98
CA GLU A 184 -11.69 -0.28 2.18
C GLU A 184 -11.12 1.12 2.41
N MET A 185 -9.79 1.27 2.38
CA MET A 185 -9.13 2.57 2.57
C MET A 185 -9.55 3.58 1.50
N ASN A 186 -9.63 3.15 0.24
CA ASN A 186 -10.11 3.99 -0.86
C ASN A 186 -11.57 4.42 -0.65
N TYR A 187 -12.44 3.49 -0.23
CA TYR A 187 -13.86 3.73 0.00
C TYR A 187 -14.09 4.69 1.16
N ARG A 188 -13.43 4.49 2.30
CA ARG A 188 -13.51 5.39 3.47
C ARG A 188 -13.03 6.79 3.11
N THR A 189 -11.89 6.90 2.43
CA THR A 189 -11.35 8.19 1.95
C THR A 189 -12.36 8.90 1.06
N TRP A 190 -12.96 8.19 0.10
CA TRP A 190 -13.96 8.75 -0.81
C TRP A 190 -15.25 9.17 -0.09
N LYS A 191 -15.72 8.39 0.90
CA LYS A 191 -16.93 8.70 1.68
C LYS A 191 -16.78 9.97 2.52
N HIS A 192 -15.58 10.23 3.04
CA HIS A 192 -15.26 11.52 3.69
C HIS A 192 -15.01 12.67 2.70
N LYS A 193 -15.26 12.48 1.39
CA LYS A 193 -15.16 13.50 0.33
C LYS A 193 -13.76 14.08 0.14
N PHE A 194 -12.72 13.34 0.52
CA PHE A 194 -11.34 13.71 0.24
C PHE A 194 -11.04 13.70 -1.26
N LYS A 195 -10.09 14.53 -1.69
CA LYS A 195 -9.63 14.60 -3.09
C LYS A 195 -8.72 13.42 -3.39
N ILE A 196 -9.18 12.52 -4.25
CA ILE A 196 -8.40 11.35 -4.67
C ILE A 196 -7.89 11.56 -6.10
N LYS A 197 -6.59 11.30 -6.32
CA LYS A 197 -5.94 11.37 -7.61
C LYS A 197 -5.27 10.05 -7.96
N GLU A 198 -5.47 9.58 -9.18
CA GLU A 198 -4.69 8.48 -9.74
C GLU A 198 -3.61 9.03 -10.68
N ILE A 199 -2.40 8.49 -10.58
CA ILE A 199 -1.29 8.73 -11.51
C ILE A 199 -0.88 7.42 -12.18
N PRO A 200 -0.45 7.40 -13.45
CA PRO A 200 -0.02 6.16 -14.09
C PRO A 200 1.31 5.67 -13.51
N ILE A 201 1.38 4.38 -13.20
CA ILE A 201 2.62 3.66 -12.85
C ILE A 201 2.76 2.40 -13.71
N VAL A 202 3.97 1.84 -13.76
CA VAL A 202 4.22 0.51 -14.33
C VAL A 202 4.35 -0.49 -13.19
N PHE A 203 3.54 -1.56 -13.23
CA PHE A 203 3.64 -2.64 -12.25
C PHE A 203 4.26 -3.88 -12.89
N THR A 204 5.40 -4.31 -12.37
CA THR A 204 6.13 -5.47 -12.91
C THR A 204 5.99 -6.64 -11.97
N GLU A 205 5.40 -7.74 -12.44
CA GLU A 205 5.37 -8.98 -11.65
C GLU A 205 6.77 -9.63 -11.62
N ARG A 206 7.25 -9.95 -10.42
CA ARG A 206 8.45 -10.77 -10.24
C ARG A 206 8.31 -12.12 -10.93
N ARG A 207 9.41 -12.62 -11.51
CA ARG A 207 9.47 -13.96 -12.11
C ARG A 207 9.47 -15.09 -11.07
N SER A 208 9.86 -14.81 -9.83
CA SER A 208 10.02 -15.77 -8.73
C SER A 208 9.05 -15.45 -7.61
N GLY A 209 7.90 -16.12 -7.62
CA GLY A 209 6.90 -16.07 -6.56
C GLY A 209 5.61 -16.71 -7.03
N GLN A 210 5.08 -17.67 -6.28
CA GLN A 210 3.72 -18.16 -6.56
C GLN A 210 2.75 -17.02 -6.31
N SER A 211 1.81 -16.81 -7.24
CA SER A 211 0.75 -15.82 -7.08
C SER A 211 0.06 -16.04 -5.74
N LYS A 212 0.13 -15.04 -4.84
CA LYS A 212 -0.58 -15.03 -3.55
C LYS A 212 -2.11 -15.10 -3.73
N MET A 213 -2.62 -15.00 -4.96
CA MET A 213 -4.04 -14.92 -5.31
C MET A 213 -4.73 -16.30 -5.26
N SER A 214 -5.57 -16.50 -4.25
CA SER A 214 -6.39 -17.72 -4.08
C SER A 214 -7.87 -17.44 -4.31
N LYS A 215 -8.68 -18.49 -4.55
CA LYS A 215 -10.15 -18.37 -4.61
C LYS A 215 -10.71 -17.73 -3.33
N LYS A 216 -10.11 -18.03 -2.17
CA LYS A 216 -10.49 -17.46 -0.87
C LYS A 216 -10.37 -15.95 -0.86
N ILE A 217 -9.24 -15.40 -1.34
CA ILE A 217 -9.02 -13.94 -1.44
C ILE A 217 -10.04 -13.28 -2.36
N VAL A 218 -10.39 -13.93 -3.48
CA VAL A 218 -11.42 -13.42 -4.40
C VAL A 218 -12.80 -13.35 -3.71
N TYR A 219 -13.20 -14.42 -3.00
CA TYR A 219 -14.46 -14.42 -2.26
C TYR A 219 -14.46 -13.39 -1.12
N GLU A 220 -13.39 -13.30 -0.34
CA GLU A 220 -13.23 -12.28 0.70
C GLU A 220 -13.37 -10.87 0.14
N GLY A 221 -12.76 -10.58 -1.02
CA GLY A 221 -12.93 -9.32 -1.73
C GLY A 221 -14.38 -9.00 -2.07
N ILE A 222 -15.10 -9.97 -2.65
CA ILE A 222 -16.52 -9.82 -3.00
C ILE A 222 -17.35 -9.49 -1.74
N PHE A 223 -17.23 -10.27 -0.67
CA PHE A 223 -18.03 -10.05 0.54
C PHE A 223 -17.64 -8.76 1.26
N THR A 224 -16.36 -8.38 1.26
CA THR A 224 -15.90 -7.14 1.90
C THR A 224 -16.51 -5.91 1.23
N VAL A 225 -16.57 -5.90 -0.10
CA VAL A 225 -17.20 -4.80 -0.86
C VAL A 225 -18.66 -4.57 -0.42
N TRP A 226 -19.43 -5.65 -0.25
CA TRP A 226 -20.80 -5.54 0.25
C TRP A 226 -20.86 -5.10 1.73
N LYS A 227 -19.99 -5.63 2.58
CA LYS A 227 -19.92 -5.19 3.99
C LYS A 227 -19.65 -3.69 4.10
N LEU A 228 -18.76 -3.14 3.27
CA LEU A 228 -18.46 -1.71 3.23
C LEU A 228 -19.68 -0.86 2.84
N LEU A 229 -20.58 -1.38 2.00
CA LEU A 229 -21.81 -0.67 1.64
C LEU A 229 -22.84 -0.64 2.78
N PHE A 230 -23.00 -1.76 3.48
CA PHE A 230 -24.03 -1.90 4.51
C PHE A 230 -23.60 -1.38 5.89
N LYS A 231 -22.29 -1.34 6.16
CA LYS A 231 -21.77 -0.68 7.34
C LYS A 231 -21.91 0.83 7.12
N ARG A 232 -22.65 1.52 8.01
CA ARG A 232 -22.65 2.98 8.05
C ARG A 232 -21.26 3.43 8.47
N ILE A 233 -20.39 3.68 7.48
CA ILE A 233 -19.14 4.39 7.68
C ILE A 233 -19.54 5.85 7.83
N ASN A 234 -19.65 6.30 9.08
CA ASN A 234 -19.95 7.69 9.45
C ASN A 234 -18.64 8.48 9.54
#